data_AF-A0A9P6LQP1-F1
#
_entry.id   AF-A0A9P6LQP1-F1
#
_cell.length_a   1.000
_cell.length_b   1.000
_cell.length_c   1.000
_cell.angle_alpha   90.00
_cell.angle_beta   90.00
_cell.angle_gamma   90.00
#
_symmetry.space_group_name_H-M   'P 1'
#
loop_
_entity.id
_entity.type
_entity.pdbx_description
1 polymer ?
#
loop_
_entity_poly.entity_id
_entity_poly.type
_entity_poly.pdbx_seq_one_letter_code
_entity_poly.pdbx_strand_id
1 'polypeptide(L)'
;MGAFMTVIADPVIGGTYMTLLNTLSNFGGTWPRFFVLEAVDYFTVSSCSVVNIQGQDFSCKAEPGKSLCEELGGECVIQQDGYFLVSSACVLVGGLLLVLYIAPTIRYLESLSPKKW
;
A
#
# COMPACT_ATOMS: atom_id res chain seq x y z
N MET A 1 20.21 -8.29 -5.21
CA MET A 1 19.06 -9.19 -5.48
C MET A 1 19.08 -9.64 -6.94
N GLY A 2 20.12 -10.37 -7.36
CA GLY A 2 20.26 -10.84 -8.75
C GLY A 2 20.72 -12.28 -8.84
N ALA A 3 21.49 -12.76 -7.85
CA ALA A 3 22.03 -14.11 -7.84
C ALA A 3 20.99 -15.21 -7.61
N PHE A 4 19.83 -14.93 -7.00
CA PHE A 4 18.78 -15.92 -6.74
C PHE A 4 17.84 -16.14 -7.93
N MET A 5 17.57 -15.10 -8.72
CA MET A 5 16.69 -15.19 -9.88
C MET A 5 17.36 -15.92 -11.08
N THR A 6 18.69 -16.05 -11.08
CA THR A 6 19.46 -16.83 -12.07
C THR A 6 19.42 -18.33 -11.85
N VAL A 7 19.04 -18.81 -10.66
CA VAL A 7 19.19 -20.24 -10.31
C VAL A 7 17.90 -21.02 -10.58
N ILE A 8 16.74 -20.39 -10.47
CA ILE A 8 15.41 -20.96 -10.85
C ILE A 8 15.24 -21.05 -12.39
N ALA A 9 16.19 -20.49 -13.12
CA ALA A 9 16.14 -20.27 -14.54
C ALA A 9 16.70 -21.49 -15.26
N ASP A 10 15.81 -22.38 -15.73
CA ASP A 10 16.12 -23.45 -16.69
C ASP A 10 17.11 -22.92 -17.75
N PRO A 11 18.26 -23.57 -18.05
CA PRO A 11 19.33 -23.01 -18.88
C PRO A 11 18.89 -22.56 -20.28
N VAL A 12 17.69 -22.97 -20.72
CA VAL A 12 17.08 -22.61 -22.01
C VAL A 12 16.20 -21.34 -21.94
N ILE A 13 15.60 -20.98 -20.80
CA ILE A 13 14.59 -19.89 -20.67
C ILE A 13 14.93 -18.92 -19.51
N GLY A 14 16.11 -19.06 -18.92
CA GLY A 14 16.48 -18.32 -17.72
C GLY A 14 16.52 -16.80 -17.82
N GLY A 15 16.89 -16.27 -18.98
CA GLY A 15 16.90 -14.82 -19.24
C GLY A 15 15.51 -14.20 -19.15
N THR A 16 14.48 -14.88 -19.68
CA THR A 16 13.09 -14.43 -19.63
C THR A 16 12.50 -14.43 -18.23
N TYR A 17 12.80 -15.43 -17.40
CA TYR A 17 12.37 -15.46 -16.00
C TYR A 17 13.05 -14.37 -15.16
N MET A 18 14.35 -14.16 -15.35
CA MET A 18 15.11 -13.06 -14.76
C MET A 18 14.53 -11.69 -15.11
N THR A 19 14.18 -11.47 -16.38
CA THR A 19 13.56 -10.23 -16.83
C THR A 19 12.16 -10.05 -16.25
N LEU A 20 11.31 -11.08 -16.27
CA LEU A 20 9.97 -11.05 -15.69
C LEU A 20 10.00 -10.77 -14.18
N LEU A 21 10.90 -11.43 -13.44
CA LEU A 21 11.07 -11.20 -12.00
C LEU A 21 11.57 -9.78 -11.70
N ASN A 22 12.42 -9.22 -12.55
CA ASN A 22 12.80 -7.82 -12.44
C ASN A 22 11.64 -6.86 -12.74
N THR A 23 10.81 -7.15 -13.75
CA THR A 23 9.59 -6.38 -14.02
C THR A 23 8.62 -6.46 -12.85
N LEU A 24 8.37 -7.66 -12.32
CA LEU A 24 7.51 -7.89 -11.16
C LEU A 24 8.07 -7.26 -9.89
N SER A 25 9.39 -7.23 -9.70
CA SER A 25 10.02 -6.56 -8.54
C SER A 25 9.90 -5.03 -8.64
N ASN A 26 10.07 -4.45 -9.83
CA ASN A 26 9.83 -3.03 -10.06
C ASN A 26 8.35 -2.67 -9.87
N PHE A 27 7.43 -3.56 -10.26
CA PHE A 27 6.00 -3.37 -10.06
C PHE A 27 5.58 -3.58 -8.60
N GLY A 28 6.16 -4.56 -7.91
CA GLY A 28 5.89 -4.86 -6.50
C GLY A 28 6.27 -3.73 -5.55
N GLY A 29 7.23 -2.87 -5.94
CA GLY A 29 7.58 -1.67 -5.18
C GLY A 29 6.57 -0.52 -5.29
N THR A 30 5.69 -0.52 -6.29
CA THR A 30 4.79 0.61 -6.61
C THR A 30 3.32 0.24 -6.54
N TRP A 31 2.94 -0.99 -6.87
CA TRP A 31 1.56 -1.49 -6.82
C TRP A 31 0.89 -1.36 -5.44
N PRO A 32 1.56 -1.64 -4.31
CA PRO A 32 0.95 -1.48 -2.98
C PRO A 32 0.53 -0.04 -2.68
N ARG A 33 1.18 0.94 -3.29
CA ARG A 33 0.91 2.36 -3.05
C ARG A 33 -0.53 2.73 -3.39
N PHE A 34 -1.08 2.18 -4.46
CA PHE A 34 -2.47 2.43 -4.85
C PHE A 34 -3.44 1.98 -3.76
N PHE A 35 -3.32 0.74 -3.29
CA PHE A 35 -4.19 0.19 -2.23
C PHE A 35 -4.03 0.92 -0.90
N VAL A 36 -2.80 1.31 -0.54
CA VAL A 36 -2.55 2.05 0.70
C VAL A 36 -3.23 3.42 0.65
N LEU A 37 -3.14 4.13 -0.46
CA LEU A 37 -3.80 5.44 -0.61
C LEU A 37 -5.32 5.31 -0.62
N GLU A 38 -5.87 4.31 -1.32
CA GLU A 38 -7.31 4.01 -1.29
C GLU A 38 -7.79 3.68 0.14
N ALA A 39 -7.00 2.90 0.89
CA ALA A 39 -7.31 2.60 2.28
C ALA A 39 -7.27 3.86 3.16
N VAL A 40 -6.26 4.72 3.00
CA VAL A 40 -6.19 6.00 3.73
C VAL A 40 -7.43 6.83 3.45
N ASP A 41 -7.81 6.93 2.18
CA ASP A 41 -9.03 7.62 1.81
C ASP A 41 -10.23 6.98 2.51
N TYR A 42 -10.41 5.66 2.44
CA TYR A 42 -11.53 4.97 3.08
C TYR A 42 -11.65 5.25 4.58
N PHE A 43 -10.53 5.28 5.31
CA PHE A 43 -10.51 5.54 6.75
C PHE A 43 -10.53 7.02 7.14
N THR A 44 -10.35 7.93 6.19
CA THR A 44 -10.35 9.37 6.45
C THR A 44 -11.78 9.91 6.52
N VAL A 45 -12.10 10.59 7.62
CA VAL A 45 -13.40 11.23 7.84
C VAL A 45 -13.21 12.73 8.00
N SER A 46 -13.74 13.48 7.04
CA SER A 46 -13.69 14.94 6.99
C SER A 46 -15.08 15.48 6.72
N SER A 47 -15.57 16.38 7.57
CA SER A 47 -16.93 16.95 7.49
C SER A 47 -16.85 18.46 7.34
N CYS A 48 -17.79 19.04 6.60
CA CYS A 48 -17.90 20.49 6.50
C CYS A 48 -18.42 21.09 7.83
N SER A 49 -17.97 22.29 8.21
CA SER A 49 -18.44 22.99 9.42
C SER A 49 -19.88 23.50 9.30
N VAL A 50 -20.40 23.60 8.07
CA VAL A 50 -21.77 24.07 7.77
C VAL A 50 -22.62 22.94 7.21
N VAL A 51 -23.91 22.97 7.55
CA VAL A 51 -24.90 22.03 7.03
C VAL A 51 -25.30 22.40 5.60
N ASN A 52 -25.60 21.39 4.79
CA ASN A 52 -26.11 21.58 3.43
C ASN A 52 -27.51 22.23 3.44
N ILE A 53 -28.05 22.61 2.28
CA ILE A 53 -29.41 23.15 2.09
C ILE A 53 -30.53 22.25 2.67
N GLN A 54 -30.26 20.98 2.93
CA GLN A 54 -31.17 20.01 3.56
C GLN A 54 -30.94 19.83 5.08
N GLY A 55 -30.04 20.62 5.70
CA GLY A 55 -29.76 20.55 7.13
C GLY A 55 -28.92 19.34 7.56
N GLN A 56 -28.19 18.71 6.64
CA GLN A 56 -27.35 17.54 6.91
C GLN A 56 -25.87 17.84 6.74
N ASP A 57 -25.05 17.21 7.59
CA ASP A 57 -23.59 17.20 7.47
C ASP A 57 -23.17 16.40 6.24
N PHE A 58 -22.18 16.89 5.49
CA PHE A 58 -21.64 16.19 4.33
C PHE A 58 -20.11 16.15 4.37
N SER A 59 -19.53 15.14 3.69
CA SER A 59 -18.09 14.94 3.71
C SER A 59 -17.37 15.82 2.68
N CYS A 60 -16.30 16.47 3.12
CA CYS A 60 -15.43 17.31 2.27
C CYS A 60 -14.21 16.54 1.73
N LYS A 61 -14.30 15.21 1.68
CA LYS A 61 -13.22 14.32 1.25
C LYS A 61 -12.97 14.40 -0.26
N ALA A 62 -14.03 14.54 -1.04
CA ALA A 62 -13.95 14.66 -2.50
C ALA A 62 -13.97 16.14 -2.92
N GLU A 63 -13.30 16.48 -4.02
CA GLU A 63 -13.34 17.81 -4.65
C GLU A 63 -14.75 18.44 -4.79
N PRO A 64 -15.82 17.71 -5.22
CA PRO A 64 -17.16 18.27 -5.25
C PRO A 64 -17.72 18.61 -3.86
N GLY A 65 -17.37 17.84 -2.83
CA GLY A 65 -17.76 18.16 -1.44
C GLY A 65 -16.99 19.35 -0.91
N LYS A 66 -15.70 19.47 -1.23
CA LYS A 66 -14.88 20.60 -0.78
C LYS A 66 -15.36 21.92 -1.41
N SER A 67 -15.59 21.95 -2.72
CA SER A 67 -16.10 23.13 -3.42
C SER A 67 -17.45 23.59 -2.88
N LEU A 68 -18.38 22.66 -2.64
CA LEU A 68 -19.67 22.97 -2.03
C LEU A 68 -19.52 23.59 -0.62
N CYS A 69 -18.59 23.09 0.18
CA CYS A 69 -18.32 23.64 1.53
C CYS A 69 -17.78 25.07 1.46
N GLU A 70 -16.87 25.35 0.51
CA GLU A 70 -16.33 26.69 0.29
C GLU A 70 -17.41 27.67 -0.24
N GLU A 71 -18.29 27.23 -1.13
CA GLU A 71 -19.43 28.02 -1.63
C GLU A 71 -20.43 28.37 -0.52
N LEU A 72 -20.63 27.47 0.44
CA LEU A 72 -21.49 27.70 1.60
C LEU A 72 -20.78 28.55 2.69
N GLY A 73 -19.53 28.97 2.47
CA GLY A 73 -18.74 29.76 3.43
C GLY A 73 -18.29 28.96 4.66
N GLY A 74 -18.26 27.63 4.55
CA GLY A 74 -17.78 26.73 5.60
C GLY A 74 -16.30 26.40 5.47
N GLU A 75 -15.75 25.81 6.53
CA GLU A 75 -14.40 25.23 6.53
C GLU A 75 -14.49 23.70 6.63
N CYS A 76 -13.62 23.00 5.91
CA CYS A 76 -13.53 21.55 5.96
C CYS A 76 -12.77 21.13 7.22
N VAL A 77 -13.49 20.51 8.17
CA VAL A 77 -12.93 20.05 9.43
C VAL A 77 -12.59 18.57 9.31
N ILE A 78 -11.30 18.25 9.44
CA ILE A 78 -10.84 16.86 9.50
C ILE A 78 -11.12 16.35 10.91
N GLN A 79 -12.04 15.40 11.04
CA GLN A 79 -12.37 14.78 12.33
C GLN A 79 -11.44 13.61 12.62
N GLN A 80 -11.13 12.81 11.61
CA GLN A 80 -10.26 11.64 11.74
C GLN A 80 -9.36 11.48 10.52
N ASP A 81 -8.06 11.44 10.77
CA ASP A 81 -7.04 11.23 9.74
C ASP A 81 -6.75 9.73 9.55
N GLY A 82 -7.12 9.19 8.39
CA GLY A 82 -6.88 7.79 8.04
C GLY A 82 -5.39 7.46 7.85
N TYR A 83 -4.54 8.47 7.63
CA TYR A 83 -3.11 8.29 7.39
C TYR A 83 -2.42 7.57 8.55
N PHE A 84 -2.64 8.02 9.78
CA PHE A 84 -1.98 7.45 10.96
C PHE A 84 -2.42 6.01 11.23
N LEU A 85 -3.71 5.73 11.00
CA LEU A 85 -4.28 4.40 11.19
C LEU A 85 -3.69 3.41 10.17
N VAL A 86 -3.73 3.76 8.88
CA VAL A 86 -3.24 2.89 7.81
C VAL A 86 -1.72 2.74 7.86
N SER A 87 -0.98 3.81 8.13
CA SER A 87 0.48 3.76 8.27
C SER A 87 0.91 2.84 9.42
N SER A 88 0.27 2.99 10.59
CA SER A 88 0.55 2.14 11.75
C SER A 88 0.20 0.68 11.46
N ALA A 89 -0.95 0.42 10.82
CA ALA A 89 -1.34 -0.93 10.42
C ALA A 89 -0.33 -1.56 9.44
N CYS A 90 0.12 -0.80 8.43
CA CYS A 90 1.09 -1.28 7.45
C CYS A 90 2.43 -1.65 8.09
N VAL A 91 2.93 -0.82 9.02
CA VAL A 91 4.18 -1.10 9.74
C VAL A 91 4.04 -2.33 10.63
N LEU A 92 2.94 -2.47 11.35
CA LEU A 92 2.69 -3.63 12.21
C LEU A 92 2.56 -4.93 11.41
N VAL A 93 1.73 -4.93 10.35
CA VAL A 93 1.56 -6.09 9.48
C VAL A 93 2.86 -6.45 8.77
N GLY A 94 3.58 -5.45 8.24
CA GLY A 94 4.88 -5.64 7.61
C GLY A 94 5.92 -6.21 8.58
N GLY A 95 5.99 -5.67 9.79
CA GLY A 95 6.88 -6.16 10.85
C GLY A 95 6.55 -7.60 11.27
N LEU A 96 5.27 -7.93 11.45
CA LEU A 96 4.82 -9.28 11.78
C LEU A 96 5.13 -10.27 10.66
N LEU A 97 4.83 -9.94 9.41
CA LEU A 97 5.18 -10.78 8.26
C LEU A 97 6.69 -10.98 8.14
N LEU A 98 7.47 -9.92 8.39
CA LEU A 98 8.93 -9.98 8.35
C LEU A 98 9.47 -10.95 9.40
N VAL A 99 9.02 -10.82 10.65
CA VAL A 99 9.54 -11.63 11.76
C VAL A 99 9.00 -13.07 11.73
N LEU A 100 7.71 -13.26 11.45
CA LEU A 100 7.06 -14.57 11.55
C LEU A 100 7.22 -15.43 10.32
N TYR A 101 7.33 -14.84 9.13
CA TYR A 101 7.33 -15.59 7.86
C TYR A 101 8.60 -15.37 7.05
N ILE A 102 8.96 -14.12 6.76
CA ILE A 102 10.06 -13.83 5.82
C ILE A 102 11.42 -14.22 6.42
N ALA A 103 11.72 -13.78 7.64
CA ALA A 103 12.99 -14.08 8.31
C ALA A 103 13.26 -15.60 8.47
N PRO A 104 12.32 -16.43 8.95
CA PRO A 104 12.55 -17.88 9.02
C PRO A 104 12.63 -18.53 7.63
N THR A 105 11.83 -18.06 6.66
CA THR A 105 11.88 -18.59 5.28
C THR A 105 13.21 -18.29 4.61
N ILE A 106 13.73 -17.07 4.75
CA ILE A 106 15.05 -16.69 4.22
C ILE A 106 16.14 -17.55 4.86
N ARG A 107 16.16 -17.70 6.19
CA ARG A 107 17.14 -18.54 6.89
C ARG A 107 17.05 -20.01 6.47
N TYR A 108 15.85 -20.51 6.24
CA TYR A 108 15.63 -21.85 5.71
C TYR A 108 16.21 -21.99 4.31
N LEU A 109 15.88 -21.07 3.39
CA LEU A 109 16.41 -21.07 2.02
C LEU A 109 17.94 -20.93 2.00
N GLU A 110 18.53 -20.02 2.79
CA GLU A 110 19.98 -19.87 2.90
C GLU A 110 20.70 -21.14 3.39
N SER A 111 20.02 -21.98 4.18
CA SER A 111 20.57 -23.27 4.64
C SER A 111 20.58 -24.35 3.55
N LEU A 112 19.83 -24.19 2.45
CA LEU A 112 19.86 -25.14 1.33
C LEU A 112 21.11 -24.92 0.48
N SER A 113 21.96 -25.95 0.41
CA SER A 113 23.15 -25.96 -0.44
C SER A 113 22.81 -25.67 -1.93
N PRO A 114 23.64 -24.92 -2.67
CA PRO A 114 23.39 -24.50 -4.06
C PRO A 114 23.32 -25.62 -5.11
N LYS A 115 23.36 -26.90 -4.71
CA LYS A 115 23.24 -28.08 -5.58
C LYS A 115 21.80 -28.58 -5.79
N LYS A 116 20.82 -28.02 -5.05
CA LYS A 116 19.39 -28.35 -5.16
C LYS A 116 18.53 -27.16 -5.63
N TRP A 117 19.20 -26.11 -6.08
CA TRP A 117 18.58 -24.94 -6.64
C TRP A 117 18.58 -25.05 -8.16
#